data_AF-A0A1F9D8D3-F1
#
_entry.id   AF-A0A1F9D8D3-F1
#
_cell.length_a   1.000
_cell.length_b   1.000
_cell.length_c   1.000
_cell.angle_alpha   90.00
_cell.angle_beta   90.00
_cell.angle_gamma   90.00
#
_symmetry.space_group_name_H-M   'P 1'
#
loop_
_entity.id
_entity.type
_entity.pdbx_description
1 polymer ?
#
loop_
_entity_poly.entity_id
_entity_poly.type
_entity_poly.pdbx_seq_one_letter_code
_entity_poly.pdbx_strand_id
1 'polypeptide(L)'
;MNEINYQKFLTTRICDLELDVNESMAHLFKRLKKELRDHRILLWPDFYFGNEWGCVNKKISISVPFYLATPELKTLEGDVPTNEEIMKTLRHETGHAVNYAYKLWQQKDWRETFGDFNKKYRDGYLYRVNPWSKSYVRHLHYMGDPHYAQKHPDEDWAETFATWLDPRSHWDVKYRNWPNALEKLSVVDRLIEGIAVKEPISTQKKCDGVYSTIEETASEWWGLDGEILDQDLQEYLNDMNELFIKPTNGHKRLLPAWKLIRKYARVLTERVSLWISGSNK
;
A
#
# COMPACT_ATOMS: atom_id res chain seq x y z
N MET A 1 -19.19 -6.16 15.50
CA MET A 1 -19.20 -7.63 15.66
C MET A 1 -19.40 -7.95 17.15
N ASN A 2 -20.16 -8.98 17.52
CA ASN A 2 -20.22 -9.42 18.92
C ASN A 2 -18.97 -10.25 19.26
N GLU A 3 -18.68 -10.42 20.55
CA GLU A 3 -17.43 -11.04 21.03
C GLU A 3 -17.21 -12.47 20.51
N ILE A 4 -18.28 -13.28 20.46
CA ILE A 4 -18.24 -14.65 19.92
C ILE A 4 -17.87 -14.66 18.43
N ASN A 5 -18.46 -13.78 17.63
CA ASN A 5 -18.13 -13.71 16.20
C ASN A 5 -16.72 -13.16 15.96
N TYR A 6 -16.21 -12.29 16.84
CA TYR A 6 -14.84 -11.77 16.74
C TYR A 6 -13.81 -12.85 17.05
N GLN A 7 -14.01 -13.64 18.11
CA GLN A 7 -13.16 -14.79 18.42
C GLN A 7 -13.18 -15.85 17.31
N LYS A 8 -14.37 -16.11 16.74
CA LYS A 8 -14.49 -16.97 15.56
C LYS A 8 -13.71 -16.43 14.36
N PHE A 9 -13.78 -15.12 14.11
CA PHE A 9 -13.05 -14.47 13.03
C PHE A 9 -11.53 -14.60 13.22
N LEU A 10 -11.02 -14.34 14.42
CA LEU A 10 -9.59 -14.47 14.73
C LEU A 10 -9.06 -15.90 14.51
N THR A 11 -9.86 -16.92 14.81
CA THR A 11 -9.49 -18.33 14.65
C THR A 11 -9.79 -18.89 13.24
N THR A 12 -10.32 -18.07 12.34
CA THR A 12 -10.56 -18.46 10.93
C THR A 12 -9.27 -18.33 10.13
N ARG A 13 -8.94 -19.33 9.30
CA ARG A 13 -7.82 -19.26 8.35
C ARG A 13 -8.06 -18.19 7.30
N ILE A 14 -7.02 -17.45 6.93
CA ILE A 14 -7.13 -16.38 5.92
C ILE A 14 -7.64 -16.95 4.58
N CYS A 15 -7.19 -18.14 4.20
CA CYS A 15 -7.65 -18.81 2.98
C CYS A 15 -9.14 -19.22 2.99
N ASP A 16 -9.77 -19.32 4.16
CA ASP A 16 -11.20 -19.65 4.31
C ASP A 16 -12.09 -18.38 4.33
N LEU A 17 -11.51 -17.18 4.26
CA LEU A 17 -12.27 -15.93 4.17
C LEU A 17 -12.89 -15.78 2.78
N GLU A 18 -14.19 -15.47 2.72
CA GLU A 18 -14.86 -15.17 1.45
C GLU A 18 -14.65 -13.69 1.08
N LEU A 19 -13.62 -13.40 0.30
CA LEU A 19 -13.25 -12.03 -0.10
C LEU A 19 -13.41 -11.80 -1.61
N ASP A 20 -14.12 -10.73 -2.00
CA ASP A 20 -14.21 -10.26 -3.39
C ASP A 20 -13.62 -8.85 -3.55
N VAL A 21 -12.52 -8.77 -4.29
CA VAL A 21 -11.81 -7.51 -4.55
C VAL A 21 -12.68 -6.51 -5.32
N ASN A 22 -13.56 -6.98 -6.20
CA ASN A 22 -14.42 -6.10 -6.99
C ASN A 22 -15.49 -5.44 -6.13
N GLU A 23 -16.00 -6.16 -5.14
CA GLU A 23 -16.96 -5.62 -4.17
C GLU A 23 -16.27 -4.64 -3.22
N SER A 24 -15.21 -5.09 -2.53
CA SER A 24 -14.49 -4.29 -1.54
C SER A 24 -13.91 -3.00 -2.11
N MET A 25 -13.44 -3.02 -3.36
CA MET A 25 -12.75 -1.90 -3.99
C MET A 25 -13.63 -1.14 -5.00
N ALA A 26 -14.92 -1.48 -5.12
CA ALA A 26 -15.82 -0.98 -6.16
C ALA A 26 -15.76 0.54 -6.37
N HIS A 27 -15.78 1.31 -5.28
CA HIS A 27 -15.77 2.76 -5.32
C HIS A 27 -14.44 3.35 -5.83
N LEU A 28 -13.31 2.74 -5.47
CA LEU A 28 -11.97 3.13 -5.94
C LEU A 28 -11.78 2.70 -7.40
N PHE A 29 -12.21 1.49 -7.76
CA PHE A 29 -12.17 0.98 -9.12
C PHE A 29 -13.02 1.82 -10.06
N LYS A 30 -14.20 2.29 -9.62
CA LYS A 30 -15.02 3.22 -10.41
C LYS A 30 -14.27 4.52 -10.72
N ARG A 31 -13.52 5.04 -9.74
CA ARG A 31 -12.69 6.25 -9.93
C ARG A 31 -11.53 5.98 -10.89
N LEU A 32 -10.74 4.93 -10.64
CA LEU A 32 -9.63 4.54 -11.51
C LEU A 32 -10.09 4.29 -12.95
N LYS A 33 -11.20 3.57 -13.13
CA LYS A 33 -11.80 3.31 -14.44
C LYS A 33 -12.20 4.60 -15.16
N LYS A 34 -12.70 5.61 -14.43
CA LYS A 34 -12.98 6.93 -15.00
C LYS A 34 -11.68 7.60 -15.47
N GLU A 35 -10.66 7.63 -14.61
CA GLU A 35 -9.36 8.25 -14.93
C GLU A 35 -8.73 7.61 -16.18
N LEU A 36 -8.69 6.27 -16.27
CA LEU A 36 -8.19 5.56 -17.47
C LEU A 36 -9.01 5.87 -18.73
N ARG A 37 -10.34 5.90 -18.61
CA ARG A 37 -11.24 6.18 -19.74
C ARG A 37 -11.08 7.61 -20.26
N ASP A 38 -10.88 8.58 -19.38
CA ASP A 38 -10.69 9.98 -19.77
C ASP A 38 -9.42 10.13 -20.66
N HIS A 39 -8.44 9.24 -20.48
CA HIS A 39 -7.25 9.12 -21.33
C HIS A 39 -7.34 8.05 -22.43
N ARG A 40 -8.53 7.47 -22.66
CA ARG A 40 -8.79 6.46 -23.70
C ARG A 40 -7.89 5.21 -23.61
N ILE A 41 -7.45 4.86 -22.41
CA ILE A 41 -6.72 3.62 -22.14
C ILE A 41 -7.75 2.48 -22.06
N LEU A 42 -7.63 1.48 -22.93
CA LEU A 42 -8.59 0.35 -22.98
C LEU A 42 -8.27 -0.76 -21.96
N LEU A 43 -7.04 -0.83 -21.46
CA LEU A 43 -6.65 -1.80 -20.46
C LEU A 43 -7.45 -1.65 -19.16
N TRP A 44 -8.04 -2.75 -18.70
CA TRP A 44 -8.47 -2.92 -17.31
C TRP A 44 -7.62 -4.03 -16.66
N PRO A 45 -6.83 -3.71 -15.61
CA PRO A 45 -6.02 -4.71 -14.92
C PRO A 45 -6.85 -5.82 -14.28
N ASP A 46 -6.19 -6.95 -14.03
CA ASP A 46 -6.74 -8.11 -13.36
C ASP A 46 -6.44 -8.03 -11.86
N PHE A 47 -7.35 -7.46 -11.09
CA PHE A 47 -7.17 -7.28 -9.65
C PHE A 47 -7.50 -8.56 -8.88
N TYR A 48 -6.72 -8.85 -7.85
CA TYR A 48 -6.96 -9.96 -6.91
C TYR A 48 -6.48 -9.59 -5.50
N PHE A 49 -6.94 -10.31 -4.49
CA PHE A 49 -6.41 -10.18 -3.14
C PHE A 49 -5.16 -11.04 -2.95
N GLY A 50 -4.08 -10.41 -2.50
CA GLY A 50 -2.84 -11.06 -2.10
C GLY A 50 -2.34 -10.55 -0.75
N ASN A 51 -1.12 -10.93 -0.38
CA ASN A 51 -0.49 -10.51 0.88
C ASN A 51 0.05 -9.07 0.86
N GLU A 52 0.45 -8.56 -0.30
CA GLU A 52 1.02 -7.22 -0.45
C GLU A 52 0.55 -6.51 -1.74
N TRP A 53 0.83 -5.21 -1.87
CA TRP A 53 0.60 -4.47 -3.11
C TRP A 53 1.64 -4.87 -4.16
N GLY A 54 1.22 -5.00 -5.42
CA GLY A 54 2.17 -5.13 -6.52
C GLY A 54 1.55 -5.58 -7.84
N CYS A 55 2.12 -5.10 -8.94
CA CYS A 55 1.86 -5.63 -10.27
C CYS A 55 2.81 -6.80 -10.57
N VAL A 56 2.26 -7.93 -10.98
CA VAL A 56 3.08 -9.11 -11.33
C VAL A 56 3.91 -8.79 -12.58
N ASN A 57 5.21 -9.04 -12.50
CA ASN A 57 6.19 -8.69 -13.53
C ASN A 57 5.75 -9.15 -14.93
N LYS A 58 5.64 -8.20 -15.87
CA LYS A 58 5.18 -8.41 -17.27
C LYS A 58 3.78 -9.02 -17.41
N LYS A 59 2.91 -8.86 -16.41
CA LYS A 59 1.50 -9.30 -16.41
C LYS A 59 0.58 -8.12 -16.14
N ILE A 60 -0.71 -8.29 -16.41
CA ILE A 60 -1.71 -7.25 -16.12
C ILE A 60 -2.36 -7.42 -14.73
N SER A 61 -1.89 -8.39 -13.95
CA SER A 61 -2.48 -8.74 -12.66
C SER A 61 -1.88 -7.89 -11.53
N ILE A 62 -2.76 -7.29 -10.73
CA ILE A 62 -2.40 -6.40 -9.62
C ILE A 62 -2.91 -7.01 -8.31
N SER A 63 -2.00 -7.26 -7.39
CA SER A 63 -2.30 -7.67 -6.03
C SER A 63 -2.76 -6.46 -5.21
N VAL A 64 -3.88 -6.63 -4.52
CA VAL A 64 -4.37 -5.74 -3.47
C VAL A 64 -4.22 -6.49 -2.15
N PRO A 65 -3.68 -5.89 -1.07
CA PRO A 65 -3.59 -6.58 0.21
C PRO A 65 -4.98 -6.99 0.74
N PHE A 66 -5.13 -8.26 1.08
CA PHE A 66 -6.41 -8.83 1.53
C PHE A 66 -6.94 -8.14 2.79
N TYR A 67 -6.06 -7.61 3.64
CA TYR A 67 -6.45 -6.92 4.86
C TYR A 67 -7.21 -5.60 4.60
N LEU A 68 -7.27 -5.14 3.34
CA LEU A 68 -8.10 -4.01 2.91
C LEU A 68 -9.53 -4.42 2.51
N ALA A 69 -9.88 -5.71 2.53
CA ALA A 69 -11.14 -6.21 2.02
C ALA A 69 -12.35 -5.81 2.88
N THR A 70 -12.26 -5.96 4.20
CA THR A 70 -13.39 -5.77 5.13
C THR A 70 -13.04 -4.80 6.28
N PRO A 71 -14.04 -4.20 6.95
CA PRO A 71 -13.81 -3.37 8.13
C PRO A 71 -13.08 -4.10 9.28
N GLU A 72 -13.33 -5.40 9.45
CA GLU A 72 -12.72 -6.23 10.49
C GLU A 72 -11.23 -6.39 10.25
N LEU A 73 -10.84 -6.77 9.03
CA LEU A 73 -9.44 -6.92 8.65
C LEU A 73 -8.68 -5.59 8.71
N LYS A 74 -9.32 -4.50 8.28
CA LYS A 74 -8.82 -3.13 8.44
C LYS A 74 -8.57 -2.77 9.91
N THR A 75 -9.44 -3.21 10.80
CA THR A 75 -9.29 -2.94 12.23
C THR A 75 -8.09 -3.69 12.81
N LEU A 76 -7.84 -4.93 12.38
CA LEU A 76 -6.66 -5.71 12.78
C LEU A 76 -5.35 -5.06 12.31
N GLU A 77 -5.33 -4.56 11.07
CA GLU A 77 -4.14 -3.88 10.53
C GLU A 77 -3.77 -2.60 11.30
N GLY A 78 -4.80 -1.88 11.80
CA GLY A 78 -4.64 -0.75 12.71
C GLY A 78 -4.16 0.56 12.09
N ASP A 79 -3.35 0.51 11.02
CA ASP A 79 -2.89 1.69 10.25
C ASP A 79 -3.37 1.61 8.79
N VAL A 80 -4.68 1.75 8.62
CA VAL A 80 -5.32 1.57 7.32
C VAL A 80 -5.11 2.82 6.46
N PRO A 81 -4.58 2.68 5.22
CA PRO A 81 -4.42 3.80 4.32
C PRO A 81 -5.77 4.43 3.98
N THR A 82 -5.79 5.76 3.86
CA THR A 82 -6.95 6.50 3.39
C THR A 82 -7.28 6.15 1.93
N ASN A 83 -8.50 6.44 1.50
CA ASN A 83 -8.90 6.22 0.10
C ASN A 83 -7.99 6.94 -0.91
N GLU A 84 -7.43 8.11 -0.58
CA GLU A 84 -6.51 8.82 -1.48
C GLU A 84 -5.13 8.14 -1.53
N GLU A 85 -4.66 7.58 -0.41
CA GLU A 85 -3.42 6.78 -0.37
C GLU A 85 -3.59 5.50 -1.18
N ILE A 86 -4.70 4.78 -1.00
CA ILE A 86 -5.00 3.60 -1.81
C ILE A 86 -5.10 3.95 -3.30
N MET A 87 -5.73 5.08 -3.66
CA MET A 87 -5.77 5.53 -5.05
C MET A 87 -4.38 5.82 -5.61
N LYS A 88 -3.45 6.37 -4.81
CA LYS A 88 -2.08 6.59 -5.26
C LYS A 88 -1.38 5.28 -5.59
N THR A 89 -1.50 4.27 -4.74
CA THR A 89 -0.94 2.94 -5.00
C THR A 89 -1.61 2.27 -6.20
N LEU A 90 -2.94 2.30 -6.31
CA LEU A 90 -3.66 1.75 -7.47
C LEU A 90 -3.19 2.35 -8.80
N ARG A 91 -2.98 3.67 -8.87
CA ARG A 91 -2.46 4.32 -10.08
C ARG A 91 -1.03 3.91 -10.38
N HIS A 92 -0.19 3.75 -9.36
CA HIS A 92 1.18 3.26 -9.49
C HIS A 92 1.20 1.85 -10.08
N GLU A 93 0.49 0.90 -9.46
CA GLU A 93 0.42 -0.48 -9.96
C GLU A 93 -0.22 -0.58 -11.35
N THR A 94 -1.21 0.27 -11.63
CA THR A 94 -1.80 0.37 -12.97
C THR A 94 -0.79 0.88 -14.00
N GLY A 95 0.14 1.75 -13.60
CA GLY A 95 1.26 2.19 -14.44
C GLY A 95 2.12 1.03 -14.89
N HIS A 96 2.48 0.11 -13.99
CA HIS A 96 3.19 -1.12 -14.35
C HIS A 96 2.36 -1.97 -15.33
N ALA A 97 1.09 -2.22 -15.01
CA ALA A 97 0.21 -3.02 -15.87
C ALA A 97 0.10 -2.43 -17.29
N VAL A 98 -0.05 -1.10 -17.42
CA VAL A 98 -0.06 -0.40 -18.71
C VAL A 98 1.28 -0.56 -19.43
N ASN A 99 2.41 -0.38 -18.74
CA ASN A 99 3.74 -0.57 -19.31
C ASN A 99 3.89 -1.95 -19.97
N TYR A 100 3.45 -2.98 -19.24
CA TYR A 100 3.59 -4.36 -19.64
C TYR A 100 2.63 -4.74 -20.76
N ALA A 101 1.37 -4.33 -20.65
CA ALA A 101 0.32 -4.68 -21.59
C ALA A 101 0.58 -4.11 -22.99
N TYR A 102 1.13 -2.89 -23.06
CA TYR A 102 1.47 -2.21 -24.32
C TYR A 102 2.97 -2.32 -24.69
N LYS A 103 3.77 -3.03 -23.88
CA LYS A 103 5.23 -3.17 -24.04
C LYS A 103 5.94 -1.82 -24.22
N LEU A 104 5.51 -0.78 -23.50
CA LEU A 104 6.05 0.57 -23.64
C LEU A 104 7.55 0.61 -23.32
N TRP A 105 8.00 -0.20 -22.37
CA TRP A 105 9.42 -0.39 -22.02
C TRP A 105 10.33 -0.83 -23.16
N GLN A 106 9.79 -1.34 -24.27
CA GLN A 106 10.55 -1.68 -25.47
C GLN A 106 10.73 -0.50 -26.42
N GLN A 107 9.93 0.55 -26.27
CA GLN A 107 9.97 1.73 -27.13
C GLN A 107 11.21 2.58 -26.84
N LYS A 108 11.71 3.22 -27.90
CA LYS A 108 12.92 4.05 -27.85
C LYS A 108 12.77 5.20 -26.85
N ASP A 109 11.68 5.96 -26.97
CA ASP A 109 11.40 7.13 -26.13
C ASP A 109 11.32 6.75 -24.63
N TRP A 110 10.72 5.60 -24.32
CA TRP A 110 10.69 5.10 -22.94
C TRP A 110 12.10 4.81 -22.42
N ARG A 111 12.92 4.09 -23.20
CA ARG A 111 14.28 3.72 -22.81
C ARG A 111 15.20 4.92 -22.64
N GLU A 112 15.09 5.91 -23.52
CA GLU A 112 15.88 7.15 -23.43
C GLU A 112 15.47 7.99 -22.22
N THR A 113 14.23 7.88 -21.77
CA THR A 113 13.67 8.67 -20.67
C THR A 113 13.88 8.04 -19.29
N PHE A 114 13.62 6.74 -19.15
CA PHE A 114 13.63 6.03 -17.86
C PHE A 114 14.88 5.16 -17.68
N GLY A 115 15.51 4.73 -18.78
CA GLY A 115 16.71 3.90 -18.78
C GLY A 115 16.45 2.43 -19.11
N ASP A 116 17.33 1.55 -18.63
CA ASP A 116 17.26 0.11 -18.94
C ASP A 116 16.25 -0.61 -18.05
N PHE A 117 15.15 -1.06 -18.66
CA PHE A 117 14.12 -1.87 -18.02
C PHE A 117 14.66 -3.18 -17.43
N ASN A 118 15.68 -3.80 -18.01
CA ASN A 118 16.20 -5.09 -17.56
C ASN A 118 17.26 -4.97 -16.45
N LYS A 119 17.45 -3.76 -15.92
CA LYS A 119 18.35 -3.55 -14.78
C LYS A 119 17.89 -4.42 -13.61
N LYS A 120 18.83 -5.07 -12.92
CA LYS A 120 18.47 -5.82 -11.71
C LYS A 120 17.95 -4.86 -10.65
N TYR A 121 16.82 -5.23 -10.03
CA TYR A 121 16.39 -4.65 -8.77
C TYR A 121 17.51 -4.84 -7.73
N ARG A 122 17.78 -3.79 -6.95
CA ARG A 122 18.86 -3.78 -5.97
C ARG A 122 18.27 -3.62 -4.58
N ASP A 123 18.77 -4.41 -3.65
CA ASP A 123 18.47 -4.26 -2.23
C ASP A 123 19.06 -2.95 -1.69
N GLY A 124 18.42 -2.40 -0.67
CA GLY A 124 18.88 -1.18 0.00
C GLY A 124 18.95 0.04 -0.93
N TYR A 125 17.98 0.21 -1.82
CA TYR A 125 18.00 1.31 -2.81
C TYR A 125 18.16 2.70 -2.16
N LEU A 126 17.62 2.89 -0.94
CA LEU A 126 17.71 4.13 -0.17
C LEU A 126 19.13 4.60 0.10
N TYR A 127 20.13 3.71 0.15
CA TYR A 127 21.53 4.12 0.32
C TYR A 127 22.13 4.77 -0.94
N ARG A 128 21.44 4.70 -2.07
CA ARG A 128 21.95 5.11 -3.39
C ARG A 128 21.14 6.24 -4.01
N VAL A 129 19.97 6.57 -3.46
CA VAL A 129 19.15 7.66 -3.98
C VAL A 129 19.87 8.99 -3.75
N ASN A 130 19.61 9.95 -4.62
CA ASN A 130 19.96 11.34 -4.41
C ASN A 130 18.70 12.11 -3.96
N PRO A 131 18.56 12.42 -2.65
CA PRO A 131 17.42 13.13 -2.11
C PRO A 131 17.14 14.50 -2.74
N TRP A 132 18.18 15.16 -3.25
CA TRP A 132 18.12 16.50 -3.84
C TRP A 132 17.86 16.48 -5.35
N SER A 133 17.78 15.29 -5.97
CA SER A 133 17.50 15.16 -7.39
C SER A 133 16.11 15.74 -7.73
N LYS A 134 16.09 16.59 -8.75
CA LYS A 134 14.89 17.12 -9.39
C LYS A 134 14.51 16.35 -10.67
N SER A 135 15.17 15.22 -10.92
CA SER A 135 14.92 14.39 -12.10
C SER A 135 13.80 13.38 -11.95
N TYR A 136 13.19 13.29 -10.77
CA TYR A 136 12.21 12.25 -10.45
C TYR A 136 10.97 12.88 -9.83
N VAL A 137 9.80 12.36 -10.19
CA VAL A 137 8.56 12.69 -9.50
C VAL A 137 8.58 12.13 -8.07
N ARG A 138 7.65 12.60 -7.24
CA ARG A 138 7.48 12.20 -5.84
C ARG A 138 6.01 11.86 -5.59
N HIS A 139 5.56 10.71 -6.11
CA HIS A 139 4.18 10.25 -5.99
C HIS A 139 3.96 9.55 -4.64
N LEU A 140 4.70 8.46 -4.36
CA LEU A 140 4.63 7.72 -3.09
C LEU A 140 5.61 8.22 -2.03
N HIS A 141 6.49 9.18 -2.36
CA HIS A 141 7.54 9.68 -1.45
C HIS A 141 7.06 10.05 -0.03
N TYR A 142 5.86 10.62 0.09
CA TYR A 142 5.31 11.07 1.39
C TYR A 142 4.42 10.00 2.07
N MET A 143 4.32 8.80 1.52
CA MET A 143 3.53 7.67 2.03
C MET A 143 4.37 6.57 2.67
N GLY A 144 5.65 6.84 2.94
CA GLY A 144 6.57 5.85 3.52
C GLY A 144 7.60 5.29 2.55
N ASP A 145 7.49 5.60 1.24
CA ASP A 145 8.42 5.15 0.20
C ASP A 145 9.28 6.31 -0.36
N PRO A 146 10.24 6.84 0.41
CA PRO A 146 10.98 8.01 0.00
C PRO A 146 11.84 7.72 -1.23
N HIS A 147 11.66 8.54 -2.27
CA HIS A 147 12.48 8.49 -3.49
C HIS A 147 12.28 7.22 -4.30
N TYR A 148 11.10 6.62 -4.21
CA TYR A 148 10.75 5.35 -4.85
C TYR A 148 11.02 5.32 -6.37
N ALA A 149 10.75 6.41 -7.08
CA ALA A 149 11.09 6.56 -8.50
C ALA A 149 12.58 6.35 -8.85
N GLN A 150 13.50 6.44 -7.87
CA GLN A 150 14.94 6.20 -8.08
C GLN A 150 15.33 4.71 -7.91
N LYS A 151 14.43 3.87 -7.42
CA LYS A 151 14.68 2.45 -7.12
C LYS A 151 15.02 1.67 -8.40
N HIS A 152 14.22 1.84 -9.45
CA HIS A 152 14.38 1.13 -10.71
C HIS A 152 13.67 1.90 -11.85
N PRO A 153 14.13 1.83 -13.12
CA PRO A 153 13.47 2.50 -14.25
C PRO A 153 11.97 2.23 -14.40
N ASP A 154 11.53 1.03 -14.04
CA ASP A 154 10.11 0.68 -14.05
C ASP A 154 9.31 1.38 -12.94
N GLU A 155 9.92 1.62 -11.78
CA GLU A 155 9.31 2.37 -10.67
C GLU A 155 9.23 3.86 -11.00
N ASP A 156 10.26 4.39 -11.69
CA ASP A 156 10.28 5.75 -12.23
C ASP A 156 9.13 5.95 -13.22
N TRP A 157 8.91 4.98 -14.11
CA TRP A 157 7.76 4.95 -14.99
C TRP A 157 6.44 4.94 -14.21
N ALA A 158 6.26 4.01 -13.27
CA ALA A 158 5.02 3.85 -12.53
C ALA A 158 4.67 5.07 -11.68
N GLU A 159 5.65 5.67 -11.00
CA GLU A 159 5.51 6.93 -10.27
C GLU A 159 5.13 8.10 -11.20
N THR A 160 5.77 8.19 -12.37
CA THR A 160 5.53 9.27 -13.35
C THR A 160 4.14 9.11 -13.97
N PHE A 161 3.77 7.90 -14.37
CA PHE A 161 2.44 7.58 -14.89
C PHE A 161 1.36 7.89 -13.86
N ALA A 162 1.55 7.48 -12.60
CA ALA A 162 0.55 7.71 -11.56
C ALA A 162 0.37 9.20 -11.22
N THR A 163 1.47 9.97 -11.28
CA THR A 163 1.43 11.43 -11.16
C THR A 163 0.69 12.06 -12.34
N TRP A 164 0.96 11.62 -13.56
CA TRP A 164 0.33 12.13 -14.79
C TRP A 164 -1.17 11.80 -14.84
N LEU A 165 -1.56 10.58 -14.47
CA LEU A 165 -2.94 10.10 -14.50
C LEU A 165 -3.84 10.78 -13.46
N ASP A 166 -3.28 11.23 -12.33
CA ASP A 166 -4.08 11.88 -11.28
C ASP A 166 -4.56 13.27 -11.73
N PRO A 167 -5.88 13.49 -11.93
CA PRO A 167 -6.40 14.78 -12.40
C PRO A 167 -6.17 15.93 -11.41
N ARG A 168 -5.82 15.62 -10.16
CA ARG A 168 -5.53 16.61 -9.11
C ARG A 168 -4.04 16.88 -8.91
N SER A 169 -3.16 16.23 -9.67
CA SER A 169 -1.71 16.38 -9.45
C SER A 169 -1.19 17.75 -9.86
N HIS A 170 -1.87 18.43 -10.80
CA HIS A 170 -1.42 19.68 -11.42
C HIS A 170 0.07 19.62 -11.78
N TRP A 171 0.47 18.49 -12.39
CA TRP A 171 1.86 18.09 -12.52
C TRP A 171 2.70 19.10 -13.31
N ASP A 172 2.08 19.76 -14.29
CA ASP A 172 2.64 20.82 -15.11
C ASP A 172 3.11 22.00 -14.25
N VAL A 173 2.28 22.42 -13.30
CA VAL A 173 2.61 23.50 -12.36
C VAL A 173 3.56 22.99 -11.26
N LYS A 174 3.29 21.80 -10.71
CA LYS A 174 4.04 21.20 -9.60
C LYS A 174 5.51 20.98 -9.96
N TYR A 175 5.79 20.50 -11.18
CA TYR A 175 7.14 20.15 -11.64
C TYR A 175 7.75 21.18 -12.61
N ARG A 176 7.14 22.37 -12.80
CA ARG A 176 7.65 23.41 -13.73
C ARG A 176 9.13 23.80 -13.54
N ASN A 177 9.64 23.71 -12.31
CA ASN A 177 11.03 24.05 -11.98
C ASN A 177 11.95 22.82 -11.91
N TRP A 178 11.47 21.66 -12.37
CA TRP A 178 12.10 20.35 -12.32
C TRP A 178 12.13 19.80 -13.76
N PRO A 179 12.95 20.38 -14.65
CA PRO A 179 12.84 20.18 -16.10
C PRO A 179 12.92 18.71 -16.51
N ASN A 180 13.77 17.93 -15.87
CA ASN A 180 13.92 16.50 -16.15
C ASN A 180 12.67 15.68 -15.74
N ALA A 181 12.05 15.99 -14.59
CA ALA A 181 10.80 15.33 -14.19
C ALA A 181 9.62 15.77 -15.07
N LEU A 182 9.60 17.04 -15.48
CA LEU A 182 8.60 17.58 -16.40
C LEU A 182 8.71 16.97 -17.80
N GLU A 183 9.92 16.73 -18.30
CA GLU A 183 10.12 16.02 -19.57
C GLU A 183 9.59 14.59 -19.48
N LYS A 184 9.85 13.87 -18.38
CA LYS A 184 9.28 12.51 -18.18
C LYS A 184 7.76 12.51 -18.23
N LEU A 185 7.11 13.49 -17.60
CA LEU A 185 5.65 13.63 -17.64
C LEU A 185 5.15 13.90 -19.06
N SER A 186 5.86 14.74 -19.82
CA SER A 186 5.57 14.99 -21.24
C SER A 186 5.78 13.74 -22.12
N VAL A 187 6.78 12.91 -21.82
CA VAL A 187 7.01 11.64 -22.51
C VAL A 187 5.89 10.66 -22.21
N VAL A 188 5.44 10.55 -20.95
CA VAL A 188 4.28 9.72 -20.58
C VAL A 188 3.06 10.14 -21.39
N ASP A 189 2.77 11.45 -21.46
CA ASP A 189 1.64 11.98 -22.22
C ASP A 189 1.68 11.51 -23.70
N ARG A 190 2.81 11.70 -24.38
CA ARG A 190 3.01 11.25 -25.78
C ARG A 190 2.88 9.73 -25.94
N LEU A 191 3.45 8.95 -25.03
CA LEU A 191 3.38 7.48 -25.08
C LEU A 191 1.94 6.99 -24.90
N ILE A 192 1.17 7.61 -24.00
CA ILE A 192 -0.23 7.24 -23.77
C ILE A 192 -1.13 7.67 -24.94
N GLU A 193 -0.93 8.86 -25.51
CA GLU A 193 -1.59 9.24 -26.77
C GLU A 193 -1.33 8.22 -27.88
N GLY A 194 -0.10 7.70 -27.96
CA GLY A 194 0.30 6.67 -28.90
C GLY A 194 -0.44 5.33 -28.74
N ILE A 195 -1.02 5.03 -27.57
CA ILE A 195 -1.81 3.82 -27.31
C ILE A 195 -3.31 4.07 -27.10
N ALA A 196 -3.75 5.32 -27.13
CA ALA A 196 -5.15 5.68 -26.96
C ALA A 196 -6.03 4.93 -27.97
N VAL A 197 -7.11 4.31 -27.49
CA VAL A 197 -8.06 3.51 -28.30
C VAL A 197 -7.42 2.24 -28.91
N LYS A 198 -6.17 1.88 -28.57
CA LYS A 198 -5.55 0.63 -29.01
C LYS A 198 -5.75 -0.48 -28.00
N GLU A 199 -6.00 -1.68 -28.50
CA GLU A 199 -6.04 -2.89 -27.68
C GLU A 199 -4.65 -3.20 -27.08
N PRO A 200 -4.57 -3.72 -25.85
CA PRO A 200 -3.31 -4.13 -25.27
C PRO A 200 -2.65 -5.26 -26.09
N ILE A 201 -1.33 -5.21 -26.22
CA ILE A 201 -0.54 -6.22 -26.94
C ILE A 201 -0.47 -7.54 -26.15
N SER A 202 -0.52 -7.45 -24.83
CA SER A 202 -0.51 -8.60 -23.92
C SER A 202 -1.53 -8.41 -22.80
N THR A 203 -2.36 -9.41 -22.60
CA THR A 203 -3.35 -9.47 -21.49
C THR A 203 -3.07 -10.67 -20.58
N GLN A 204 -1.82 -11.15 -20.55
CA GLN A 204 -1.44 -12.29 -19.71
C GLN A 204 -1.66 -12.00 -18.23
N LYS A 205 -2.34 -12.93 -17.58
CA LYS A 205 -2.66 -12.90 -16.14
C LYS A 205 -1.81 -13.91 -15.39
N LYS A 206 -1.50 -13.59 -14.14
CA LYS A 206 -0.86 -14.48 -13.17
C LYS A 206 -1.03 -13.84 -11.80
N CYS A 207 -1.46 -14.61 -10.82
CA CYS A 207 -1.55 -14.14 -9.44
C CYS A 207 -0.40 -14.75 -8.63
N ASP A 208 0.29 -13.92 -7.85
CA ASP A 208 1.39 -14.30 -6.96
C ASP A 208 1.00 -13.87 -5.53
N GLY A 209 1.26 -14.70 -4.52
CA GLY A 209 0.92 -14.36 -3.13
C GLY A 209 -0.58 -14.23 -2.84
N VAL A 210 -1.43 -14.99 -3.55
CA VAL A 210 -2.89 -14.94 -3.40
C VAL A 210 -3.31 -15.27 -1.97
N TYR A 211 -4.26 -14.53 -1.42
CA TYR A 211 -4.68 -14.72 -0.03
C TYR A 211 -5.20 -16.15 0.26
N SER A 212 -5.78 -16.81 -0.74
CA SER A 212 -6.28 -18.18 -0.65
C SER A 212 -5.18 -19.23 -0.44
N THR A 213 -3.90 -18.85 -0.48
CA THR A 213 -2.77 -19.72 -0.14
C THR A 213 -2.23 -19.47 1.27
N ILE A 214 -2.80 -18.53 2.03
CA ILE A 214 -2.38 -18.20 3.39
C ILE A 214 -3.16 -19.11 4.36
N GLU A 215 -2.49 -20.14 4.87
CA GLU A 215 -3.09 -21.14 5.77
C GLU A 215 -3.17 -20.68 7.23
N GLU A 216 -2.44 -19.61 7.58
CA GLU A 216 -2.46 -18.97 8.90
C GLU A 216 -3.87 -18.42 9.21
N THR A 217 -4.24 -18.53 10.47
CA THR A 217 -5.41 -17.84 11.03
C THR A 217 -5.18 -16.34 11.12
N ALA A 218 -6.29 -15.59 11.21
CA ALA A 218 -6.21 -14.14 11.44
C ALA A 218 -5.53 -13.80 12.78
N SER A 219 -5.43 -14.72 13.73
CA SER A 219 -4.61 -14.49 14.92
C SER A 219 -3.13 -14.66 14.66
N GLU A 220 -2.76 -15.77 14.03
CA GLU A 220 -1.36 -16.14 13.78
C GLU A 220 -0.68 -15.09 12.89
N TRP A 221 -1.36 -14.66 11.82
CA TRP A 221 -0.85 -13.63 10.90
C TRP A 221 -0.50 -12.32 11.59
N TRP A 222 -1.36 -11.87 12.51
CA TRP A 222 -1.15 -10.62 13.26
C TRP A 222 -0.41 -10.84 14.58
N GLY A 223 0.01 -12.07 14.90
CA GLY A 223 0.71 -12.40 16.13
C GLY A 223 -0.13 -12.24 17.40
N LEU A 224 -1.45 -12.45 17.30
CA LEU A 224 -2.44 -12.28 18.37
C LEU A 224 -2.71 -13.57 19.16
N ASP A 225 -1.96 -14.65 18.91
CA ASP A 225 -2.20 -15.97 19.51
C ASP A 225 -2.12 -15.96 21.06
N GLY A 226 -1.37 -15.01 21.62
CA GLY A 226 -1.30 -14.77 23.07
C GLY A 226 -2.48 -13.99 23.66
N GLU A 227 -3.31 -13.34 22.84
CA GLU A 227 -4.50 -12.59 23.28
C GLU A 227 -5.78 -13.45 23.27
N ILE A 228 -5.77 -14.60 22.59
CA ILE A 228 -6.96 -15.42 22.31
C ILE A 228 -7.27 -16.45 23.39
N LEU A 229 -6.34 -16.71 24.32
CA LEU A 229 -6.48 -17.76 25.32
C LEU A 229 -6.00 -17.34 26.70
N ASP A 230 -6.55 -16.25 27.24
CA ASP A 230 -6.42 -16.09 28.68
C ASP A 230 -7.67 -15.49 29.33
N GLN A 231 -8.43 -16.36 29.98
CA GLN A 231 -9.52 -15.98 30.86
C GLN A 231 -8.98 -15.13 32.03
N ASP A 232 -7.71 -15.34 32.43
CA ASP A 232 -7.03 -14.54 33.44
C ASP A 232 -6.66 -13.15 32.90
N LEU A 233 -6.38 -13.00 31.59
CA LEU A 233 -6.17 -11.68 30.96
C LEU A 233 -7.48 -10.89 30.87
N GLN A 234 -8.62 -11.54 30.67
CA GLN A 234 -9.94 -10.90 30.72
C GLN A 234 -10.30 -10.43 32.13
N GLU A 235 -10.03 -11.24 33.16
CA GLU A 235 -10.15 -10.81 34.56
C GLU A 235 -9.21 -9.64 34.87
N TYR A 236 -7.95 -9.72 34.44
CA TYR A 236 -6.97 -8.64 34.59
C TYR A 236 -7.39 -7.34 33.88
N LEU A 237 -7.98 -7.42 32.68
CA LEU A 237 -8.49 -6.26 31.95
C LEU A 237 -9.75 -5.66 32.61
N ASN A 238 -10.60 -6.49 33.22
CA ASN A 238 -11.73 -6.03 34.03
C ASN A 238 -11.24 -5.29 35.29
N ASP A 239 -10.28 -5.87 36.02
CA ASP A 239 -9.65 -5.26 37.19
C ASP A 239 -8.94 -3.94 36.83
N MET A 240 -8.24 -3.90 35.68
CA MET A 240 -7.59 -2.68 35.17
C MET A 240 -8.60 -1.56 34.89
N ASN A 241 -9.80 -1.88 34.39
CA ASN A 241 -10.85 -0.90 34.15
C ASN A 241 -11.51 -0.39 35.44
N GLU A 242 -11.44 -1.14 36.54
CA GLU A 242 -11.79 -0.65 37.89
C GLU A 242 -10.72 0.30 38.45
N LEU A 243 -9.44 0.01 38.20
CA LEU A 243 -8.31 0.83 38.67
C LEU A 243 -8.17 2.17 37.91
N PHE A 244 -8.48 2.20 36.62
CA PHE A 244 -8.44 3.42 35.80
C PHE A 244 -9.84 4.04 35.66
N ILE A 245 -10.29 4.70 36.72
CA ILE A 245 -11.58 5.42 36.78
C ILE A 245 -11.73 6.36 35.57
N LYS A 246 -12.81 6.20 34.81
CA LYS A 246 -13.16 7.10 33.70
C LYS A 246 -13.29 8.54 34.23
N PRO A 247 -12.59 9.53 33.66
CA PRO A 247 -12.78 10.92 34.08
C PRO A 247 -14.22 11.34 33.78
N THR A 248 -14.92 11.81 34.81
CA THR A 248 -16.33 12.23 34.78
C THR A 248 -16.60 13.45 33.90
N ASN A 249 -15.54 14.15 33.46
CA ASN A 249 -15.63 15.31 32.59
C ASN A 249 -15.22 14.94 31.15
N GLY A 250 -16.20 14.87 30.25
CA GLY A 250 -16.15 14.34 28.88
C GLY A 250 -15.27 15.05 27.84
N HIS A 251 -14.14 15.66 28.25
CA HIS A 251 -13.24 16.38 27.35
C HIS A 251 -11.93 15.64 27.00
N LYS A 252 -11.69 14.45 27.55
CA LYS A 252 -10.53 13.62 27.17
C LYS A 252 -11.00 12.30 26.56
N ARG A 253 -10.77 12.12 25.26
CA ARG A 253 -10.88 10.81 24.60
C ARG A 253 -9.92 9.84 25.29
N LEU A 254 -10.44 8.74 25.81
CA LEU A 254 -9.63 7.61 26.27
C LEU A 254 -8.83 7.10 25.08
N LEU A 255 -7.49 7.11 25.21
CA LEU A 255 -6.61 6.48 24.24
C LEU A 255 -6.58 4.98 24.57
N PRO A 256 -6.79 4.09 23.58
CA PRO A 256 -6.57 2.65 23.78
C PRO A 256 -5.16 2.40 24.33
N ALA A 257 -5.02 1.50 25.31
CA ALA A 257 -3.75 1.23 25.98
C ALA A 257 -2.64 0.85 24.98
N TRP A 258 -2.97 0.05 23.97
CA TRP A 258 -2.03 -0.31 22.89
C TRP A 258 -1.53 0.92 22.10
N LYS A 259 -2.38 1.92 21.85
CA LYS A 259 -1.99 3.18 21.19
C LYS A 259 -1.07 4.01 22.08
N LEU A 260 -1.32 4.03 23.39
CA LEU A 260 -0.46 4.70 24.37
C LEU A 260 0.91 4.00 24.44
N ILE A 261 0.92 2.69 24.60
CA ILE A 261 2.14 1.87 24.69
C ILE A 261 2.96 2.02 23.41
N ARG A 262 2.36 1.88 22.22
CA ARG A 262 3.06 2.07 20.94
C ARG A 262 3.62 3.50 20.78
N LYS A 263 2.87 4.52 21.21
CA LYS A 263 3.30 5.93 21.18
C LYS A 263 4.50 6.20 22.09
N TYR A 264 4.56 5.56 23.26
CA TYR A 264 5.60 5.78 24.26
C TYR A 264 6.60 4.61 24.35
N ALA A 265 6.54 3.64 23.43
CA ALA A 265 7.26 2.37 23.50
C ALA A 265 8.74 2.59 23.79
N ARG A 266 9.40 3.47 23.02
CA ARG A 266 10.83 3.75 23.21
C ARG A 266 11.16 4.26 24.62
N VAL A 267 10.37 5.19 25.14
CA VAL A 267 10.59 5.79 26.47
C VAL A 267 10.27 4.79 27.58
N LEU A 268 9.22 3.98 27.41
CA LEU A 268 8.86 2.92 28.35
C LEU A 268 9.93 1.84 28.40
N THR A 269 10.41 1.38 27.24
CA THR A 269 11.51 0.42 27.14
C THR A 269 12.78 0.96 27.79
N GLU A 270 13.19 2.19 27.49
CA GLU A 270 14.36 2.82 28.13
C GLU A 270 14.23 2.88 29.66
N ARG A 271 13.07 3.27 30.18
CA ARG A 271 12.83 3.36 31.64
C ARG A 271 12.74 2.00 32.32
N VAL A 272 12.10 1.02 31.70
CA VAL A 272 11.99 -0.35 32.23
C VAL A 272 13.36 -1.01 32.21
N SER A 273 14.14 -0.86 31.14
CA SER A 273 15.53 -1.33 31.08
C SER A 273 16.40 -0.69 32.16
N LEU A 274 16.27 0.62 32.39
CA LEU A 274 16.97 1.32 33.48
C LEU A 274 16.55 0.77 34.86
N TRP A 275 15.26 0.58 35.09
CA TRP A 275 14.75 0.06 36.35
C TRP A 275 15.25 -1.37 36.61
N ILE A 276 15.14 -2.27 35.63
CA ILE A 276 15.65 -3.65 35.72
C ILE A 276 17.17 -3.66 35.98
N SER A 277 17.92 -2.81 35.26
CA SER A 277 19.38 -2.70 35.45
C SER A 277 19.78 -2.14 36.82
N GLY A 278 18.92 -1.34 37.45
CA GLY A 278 19.10 -0.81 38.80
C GLY A 278 18.59 -1.73 39.92
N SER A 279 17.77 -2.72 39.59
CA SER A 279 17.17 -3.66 40.57
C SER A 279 18.11 -4.81 40.96
N ASN A 280 19.24 -4.96 40.26
CA ASN A 280 20.30 -5.93 40.55
C ASN A 280 21.49 -5.28 41.31
N LYS A 281 21.25 -4.21 42.07
CA LYS A 281 22.21 -3.58 42.99
C LYS A 281 21.70 -3.55 44.41
#